data_AF-A0A072NTU4-F1
#
_entry.id   AF-A0A072NTU4-F1
#
_cell.length_a   1.000
_cell.length_b   1.000
_cell.length_c   1.000
_cell.angle_alpha   90.00
_cell.angle_beta   90.00
_cell.angle_gamma   90.00
#
_symmetry.space_group_name_H-M   'P 1'
#
loop_
_entity.id
_entity.type
_entity.pdbx_description
1 polymer ?
#
loop_
_entity_poly.entity_id
_entity_poly.type
_entity_poly.pdbx_seq_one_letter_code
_entity_poly.pdbx_strand_id
1 'polypeptide(L)'
;MDACDENEVPSRKESPPGPSGNGLPRILIASHSEEDHDPVDIGSRSSPCRCTLPQKPSVRGPGKGVDRQLGETEGAVAATTQQRKNFHARKNTLAREPLRELDVADSELAKLTAGTGGVRIVWSTTLRSTVGRAKLRRAPSRISRVPIKREEAERAGVEIAYFLTIELAERIVDSEDRLVSTLAHEFCHLANFLISN
;
A
#
# COMPACT_ATOMS: atom_id res chain seq x y z
N MET A 1 66.89 -6.32 44.28
CA MET A 1 67.74 -6.94 43.26
C MET A 1 66.76 -7.61 42.31
N ASP A 2 66.40 -7.12 41.12
CA ASP A 2 66.88 -6.08 40.22
C ASP A 2 65.69 -5.71 39.29
N ALA A 3 65.51 -4.43 38.98
CA ALA A 3 65.57 -3.82 37.63
C ALA A 3 64.57 -4.38 36.59
N CYS A 4 63.55 -3.62 36.20
CA CYS A 4 63.53 -2.73 35.00
C CYS A 4 63.68 -3.51 33.67
N ASP A 5 62.70 -3.43 32.77
CA ASP A 5 62.81 -2.61 31.56
C ASP A 5 61.53 -2.66 30.69
N GLU A 6 61.30 -1.55 30.01
CA GLU A 6 60.14 -1.21 29.18
C GLU A 6 60.30 -1.73 27.73
N ASN A 7 59.19 -1.92 27.00
CA ASN A 7 59.11 -1.34 25.65
C ASN A 7 57.70 -1.34 25.04
N GLU A 8 57.39 -0.18 24.46
CA GLU A 8 56.25 0.26 23.66
C GLU A 8 56.28 -0.41 22.25
N VAL A 9 55.18 -0.60 21.51
CA VAL A 9 54.61 0.34 20.50
C VAL A 9 53.37 -0.34 19.85
N PRO A 10 52.33 0.42 19.40
CA PRO A 10 51.03 -0.11 18.97
C PRO A 10 50.93 -0.30 17.44
N SER A 11 50.06 -1.22 16.99
CA SER A 11 49.77 -1.43 15.57
C SER A 11 48.30 -1.13 15.24
N ARG A 12 48.10 -0.09 14.42
CA ARG A 12 46.84 0.32 13.78
C ARG A 12 46.51 -0.58 12.59
N LYS A 13 45.24 -0.96 12.41
CA LYS A 13 44.61 -1.33 11.13
C LYS A 13 43.15 -0.90 11.18
N GLU A 14 42.83 0.28 10.64
CA GLU A 14 42.27 0.52 9.30
C GLU A 14 40.84 0.01 9.13
N SER A 15 39.92 0.97 9.05
CA SER A 15 38.49 0.80 8.78
C SER A 15 38.21 0.85 7.27
N PRO A 16 37.24 0.09 6.74
CA PRO A 16 36.89 0.14 5.32
C PRO A 16 36.02 1.36 4.94
N PRO A 17 36.12 1.88 3.70
CA PRO A 17 35.42 3.07 3.23
C PRO A 17 33.97 2.77 2.79
N GLY A 18 33.10 3.78 2.93
CA GLY A 18 31.67 3.72 2.60
C GLY A 18 31.36 3.83 1.09
N PRO A 19 30.10 3.55 0.70
CA PRO A 19 29.68 3.62 -0.71
C PRO A 19 29.18 5.02 -1.07
N SER A 20 29.81 5.60 -2.09
CA SER A 20 29.34 6.77 -2.84
C SER A 20 29.19 6.36 -4.30
N GLY A 21 28.08 6.72 -4.95
CA GLY A 21 27.99 6.64 -6.42
C GLY A 21 26.62 6.26 -6.96
N ASN A 22 25.83 7.28 -7.27
CA ASN A 22 24.64 7.21 -8.11
C ASN A 22 24.97 6.71 -9.52
N GLY A 23 24.14 5.82 -10.07
CA GLY A 23 24.24 5.39 -11.46
C GLY A 23 22.97 4.69 -11.93
N LEU A 24 22.02 5.45 -12.47
CA LEU A 24 20.85 4.93 -13.18
C LEU A 24 21.30 4.35 -14.54
N PRO A 25 20.85 3.15 -14.94
CA PRO A 25 21.11 2.67 -16.29
C PRO A 25 20.20 3.38 -17.31
N ARG A 26 20.81 3.96 -18.35
CA ARG A 26 20.14 4.44 -19.56
C ARG A 26 19.76 3.24 -20.43
N ILE A 27 18.46 3.06 -20.66
CA ILE A 27 17.92 2.07 -21.58
C ILE A 27 18.20 2.56 -23.01
N LEU A 28 18.99 1.79 -23.78
CA LEU A 28 19.09 1.96 -25.23
C LEU A 28 17.85 1.33 -25.88
N ILE A 29 17.08 2.14 -26.60
CA ILE A 29 16.07 1.69 -27.55
C ILE A 29 16.76 1.62 -28.91
N ALA A 30 16.77 0.45 -29.53
CA ALA A 30 17.09 0.30 -30.95
C ALA A 30 15.97 -0.54 -31.59
N SER A 31 15.17 0.15 -32.41
CA SER A 31 14.12 -0.41 -33.26
C SER A 31 14.74 -1.17 -34.45
N HIS A 32 14.17 -2.33 -34.75
CA HIS A 32 14.45 -3.11 -35.96
C HIS A 32 13.39 -2.77 -37.02
N SER A 33 13.84 -2.30 -38.18
CA SER A 33 13.08 -1.98 -39.39
C SER A 33 12.43 -3.24 -40.00
N GLU A 34 11.13 -3.17 -40.31
CA GLU A 34 10.53 -3.09 -41.67
C GLU A 34 10.48 -4.41 -42.42
N GLU A 35 9.27 -4.97 -42.58
CA GLU A 35 8.81 -5.51 -43.87
C GLU A 35 7.31 -5.21 -44.05
N ASP A 36 7.04 -4.59 -45.21
CA ASP A 36 5.80 -4.10 -45.79
C ASP A 36 4.72 -5.16 -46.04
N HIS A 37 3.46 -4.77 -45.82
CA HIS A 37 2.34 -5.17 -46.68
C HIS A 37 1.24 -4.09 -46.65
N ASP A 38 1.03 -3.42 -47.80
CA ASP A 38 -0.01 -2.42 -48.09
C ASP A 38 -1.45 -3.02 -48.25
N PRO A 39 -2.50 -2.25 -48.64
CA PRO A 39 -3.44 -1.63 -47.71
C PRO A 39 -4.90 -2.04 -47.98
N VAL A 40 -5.78 -1.96 -46.97
CA VAL A 40 -7.23 -1.92 -47.21
C VAL A 40 -7.85 -0.71 -46.51
N ASP A 41 -8.30 0.21 -47.36
CA ASP A 41 -9.01 1.44 -47.05
C ASP A 41 -10.43 1.16 -46.57
N ILE A 42 -10.71 1.44 -45.29
CA ILE A 42 -12.07 1.73 -44.82
C ILE A 42 -11.98 2.98 -43.93
N GLY A 43 -12.20 4.13 -44.56
CA GLY A 43 -12.17 5.42 -43.92
C GLY A 43 -13.31 5.71 -42.93
N SER A 44 -13.06 6.80 -42.19
CA SER A 44 -13.99 7.67 -41.44
C SER A 44 -14.41 7.18 -40.04
N ARG A 45 -14.22 7.91 -38.93
CA ARG A 45 -13.85 9.31 -38.69
C ARG A 45 -13.26 9.44 -37.28
N SER A 46 -12.13 10.14 -37.21
CA SER A 46 -11.49 10.65 -35.99
C SER A 46 -12.42 11.66 -35.28
N SER A 47 -12.48 11.59 -33.94
CA SER A 47 -12.95 12.68 -33.08
C SER A 47 -11.95 12.86 -31.94
N PRO A 48 -11.10 13.91 -31.97
CA PRO A 48 -10.24 14.25 -30.85
C PRO A 48 -10.98 15.22 -29.93
N CYS A 49 -11.42 14.76 -28.75
CA CYS A 49 -11.88 15.67 -27.70
C CYS A 49 -10.67 16.35 -27.05
N ARG A 50 -10.24 17.46 -27.66
CA ARG A 50 -9.36 18.46 -27.08
C ARG A 50 -10.20 19.32 -26.12
N CYS A 51 -9.98 19.19 -24.81
CA CYS A 51 -10.60 20.07 -23.82
C CYS A 51 -9.98 21.48 -23.92
N THR A 52 -10.64 22.34 -24.69
CA THR A 52 -10.38 23.78 -24.74
C THR A 52 -10.95 24.46 -23.48
N LEU A 53 -10.09 25.21 -22.78
CA LEU A 53 -10.48 26.11 -21.70
C LEU A 53 -11.51 27.14 -22.19
N PRO A 54 -12.63 27.35 -21.48
CA PRO A 54 -13.46 28.54 -21.70
C PRO A 54 -12.88 29.76 -21.00
N GLN A 55 -12.74 30.84 -21.77
CA GLN A 55 -12.32 32.16 -21.33
C GLN A 55 -13.40 32.83 -20.45
N LYS A 56 -12.92 33.71 -19.55
CA LYS A 56 -13.67 34.65 -18.70
C LYS A 56 -14.79 35.40 -19.46
N PRO A 57 -15.97 35.57 -18.85
CA PRO A 57 -16.78 36.76 -19.04
C PRO A 57 -16.55 37.76 -17.89
N SER A 58 -16.10 38.95 -18.28
CA SER A 58 -16.09 40.15 -17.44
C SER A 58 -17.48 40.79 -17.48
N VAL A 59 -18.19 40.82 -16.35
CA VAL A 59 -19.25 41.80 -16.11
C VAL A 59 -19.14 42.27 -14.66
N ARG A 60 -18.86 43.58 -14.51
CA ARG A 60 -18.85 44.31 -13.25
C ARG A 60 -20.21 45.01 -13.14
N GLY A 61 -20.92 44.80 -12.03
CA GLY A 61 -22.13 45.54 -11.67
C GLY A 61 -22.36 45.47 -10.14
N PRO A 62 -22.82 46.56 -9.48
CA PRO A 62 -22.66 46.77 -8.04
C PRO A 62 -23.96 46.51 -7.24
N GLY A 63 -23.83 46.17 -5.96
CA GLY A 63 -24.91 46.41 -5.00
C GLY A 63 -25.03 45.47 -3.80
N LYS A 64 -24.67 46.02 -2.64
CA LYS A 64 -25.32 45.86 -1.33
C LYS A 64 -25.49 44.44 -0.74
N GLY A 65 -24.56 44.14 0.17
CA GLY A 65 -24.74 43.55 1.50
C GLY A 65 -25.89 42.57 1.74
N VAL A 66 -25.52 41.33 2.07
CA VAL A 66 -26.12 40.58 3.18
C VAL A 66 -24.98 39.86 3.91
N ASP A 67 -24.67 40.38 5.09
CA ASP A 67 -24.02 39.66 6.17
C ASP A 67 -24.99 38.57 6.65
N ARG A 68 -24.75 37.31 6.25
CA ARG A 68 -25.34 36.11 6.86
C ARG A 68 -24.76 34.86 6.19
N GLN A 69 -23.76 34.25 6.82
CA GLN A 69 -23.67 32.79 7.06
C GLN A 69 -22.31 32.46 7.70
N LEU A 70 -22.17 32.80 8.98
CA LEU A 70 -21.06 32.31 9.82
C LEU A 70 -21.53 31.31 10.90
N GLY A 71 -22.85 31.12 11.07
CA GLY A 71 -23.41 30.25 12.11
C GLY A 71 -23.70 28.80 11.70
N GLU A 72 -23.79 28.50 10.40
CA GLU A 72 -24.17 27.15 9.93
C GLU A 72 -22.97 26.22 9.72
N THR A 73 -21.75 26.78 9.65
CA THR A 73 -20.52 26.01 9.38
C THR A 73 -19.89 25.46 10.65
N GLU A 74 -19.97 26.16 11.79
CA GLU A 74 -19.37 25.71 13.05
C GLU A 74 -20.07 24.46 13.60
N GLY A 75 -21.41 24.42 13.57
CA GLY A 75 -22.19 23.26 14.01
C GLY A 75 -21.95 22.02 13.15
N ALA A 76 -21.88 22.17 11.83
CA ALA A 76 -21.61 21.08 10.89
C ALA A 76 -20.17 20.54 11.03
N VAL A 77 -19.18 21.41 11.21
CA VAL A 77 -17.77 21.02 11.43
C VAL A 77 -17.59 20.32 12.78
N ALA A 78 -18.24 20.82 13.84
CA ALA A 78 -18.21 20.18 15.15
C ALA A 78 -18.88 18.79 15.14
N ALA A 79 -20.05 18.67 14.50
CA ALA A 79 -20.75 17.39 14.33
C ALA A 79 -19.89 16.37 13.56
N THR A 80 -19.28 16.79 12.44
CA THR A 80 -18.38 15.93 11.63
C THR A 80 -17.14 15.51 12.42
N THR A 81 -16.59 16.40 13.24
CA THR A 81 -15.44 16.11 14.12
C THR A 81 -15.81 15.07 15.17
N GLN A 82 -16.99 15.21 15.80
CA GLN A 82 -17.46 14.25 16.79
C GLN A 82 -17.76 12.88 16.16
N GLN A 83 -18.36 12.86 14.97
CA GLN A 83 -18.58 11.63 14.20
C GLN A 83 -17.27 10.91 13.88
N ARG A 84 -16.24 11.63 13.40
CA ARG A 84 -14.92 11.05 13.16
C ARG A 84 -14.30 10.48 14.43
N LYS A 85 -14.39 11.17 15.56
CA LYS A 85 -13.90 10.66 16.85
C LYS A 85 -14.63 9.37 17.26
N ASN A 86 -15.96 9.37 17.15
CA ASN A 86 -16.79 8.21 17.46
C ASN A 86 -16.48 7.02 16.54
N PHE A 87 -16.21 7.27 15.25
CA PHE A 87 -15.76 6.25 14.32
C PHE A 87 -14.38 5.72 14.72
N HIS A 88 -13.40 6.60 14.95
CA HIS A 88 -12.04 6.20 15.34
C HIS A 88 -12.01 5.37 16.63
N ALA A 89 -12.90 5.65 17.59
CA ALA A 89 -13.03 4.87 18.81
C ALA A 89 -13.52 3.43 18.56
N ARG A 90 -14.38 3.23 17.54
CA ARG A 90 -15.01 1.94 17.24
C ARG A 90 -14.43 1.21 16.03
N LYS A 91 -13.58 1.86 15.23
CA LYS A 91 -13.10 1.35 13.93
C LYS A 91 -12.49 -0.04 13.98
N ASN A 92 -11.79 -0.37 15.07
CA ASN A 92 -11.18 -1.70 15.23
C ASN A 92 -12.25 -2.80 15.36
N THR A 93 -13.33 -2.53 16.08
CA THR A 93 -14.45 -3.46 16.20
C THR A 93 -15.20 -3.54 14.88
N LEU A 94 -15.51 -2.38 14.29
CA LEU A 94 -16.20 -2.28 13.00
C LEU A 94 -15.43 -2.93 11.84
N ALA A 95 -14.10 -3.02 11.92
CA ALA A 95 -13.31 -3.68 10.87
C ALA A 95 -13.25 -5.20 11.06
N ARG A 96 -13.32 -5.67 12.31
CA ARG A 96 -13.21 -7.10 12.64
C ARG A 96 -14.47 -7.88 12.30
N GLU A 97 -15.63 -7.27 12.48
CA GLU A 97 -16.91 -7.94 12.26
C GLU A 97 -17.13 -8.28 10.77
N PRO A 98 -17.01 -7.34 9.81
CA PRO A 98 -17.14 -7.66 8.39
C PRO A 98 -15.99 -8.56 7.91
N LEU A 99 -14.79 -8.46 8.49
CA LEU A 99 -13.70 -9.36 8.15
C LEU A 99 -14.03 -10.81 8.50
N ARG A 100 -14.72 -11.07 9.62
CA ARG A 100 -15.16 -12.42 10.00
C ARG A 100 -16.23 -12.95 9.06
N GLU A 101 -17.10 -12.09 8.56
CA GLU A 101 -18.11 -12.49 7.57
C GLU A 101 -17.49 -12.83 6.22
N LEU A 102 -16.47 -12.07 5.81
CA LEU A 102 -15.72 -12.32 4.58
C LEU A 102 -14.82 -13.57 4.70
N ASP A 103 -14.19 -13.76 5.85
CA ASP A 103 -13.35 -14.93 6.14
C ASP A 103 -14.20 -16.10 6.64
N VAL A 104 -15.00 -16.66 5.74
CA VAL A 104 -15.81 -17.86 6.00
C VAL A 104 -14.90 -18.98 6.49
N ALA A 105 -15.31 -19.71 7.53
CA ALA A 105 -14.49 -20.69 8.25
C ALA A 105 -13.89 -21.83 7.39
N ASP A 106 -14.37 -22.02 6.17
CA ASP A 106 -13.87 -23.01 5.21
C ASP A 106 -13.08 -22.42 4.03
N SER A 107 -12.80 -21.11 4.08
CA SER A 107 -11.99 -20.43 3.07
C SER A 107 -10.56 -20.96 3.09
N GLU A 108 -9.91 -20.97 1.92
CA GLU A 108 -8.49 -21.34 1.82
C GLU A 108 -7.60 -20.36 2.62
N LEU A 109 -8.03 -19.10 2.75
CA LEU A 109 -7.35 -18.10 3.59
C LEU A 109 -7.33 -18.53 5.05
N ALA A 110 -8.49 -18.91 5.60
CA ALA A 110 -8.62 -19.33 6.99
C ALA A 110 -7.70 -20.52 7.28
N LYS A 111 -7.65 -21.51 6.38
CA LYS A 111 -6.79 -22.70 6.51
C LYS A 111 -5.31 -22.33 6.48
N LEU A 112 -4.87 -21.57 5.48
CA LEU A 112 -3.46 -21.20 5.31
C LEU A 112 -2.95 -20.25 6.40
N THR A 113 -3.85 -19.50 7.04
CA THR A 113 -3.50 -18.53 8.09
C THR A 113 -3.88 -18.97 9.50
N ALA A 114 -4.44 -20.16 9.69
CA ALA A 114 -4.79 -20.71 11.01
C ALA A 114 -3.56 -20.73 11.94
N GLY A 115 -2.39 -21.11 11.42
CA GLY A 115 -1.14 -21.14 12.18
C GLY A 115 -0.49 -19.77 12.43
N THR A 116 -0.93 -18.71 11.75
CA THR A 116 -0.34 -17.35 11.83
C THR A 116 -1.27 -16.31 12.47
N GLY A 117 -2.48 -16.72 12.88
CA GLY A 117 -3.44 -15.88 13.56
C GLY A 117 -4.41 -15.13 12.64
N GLY A 118 -4.63 -15.64 11.43
CA GLY A 118 -5.61 -15.09 10.49
C GLY A 118 -5.15 -13.84 9.75
N VAL A 119 -6.08 -13.20 9.05
CA VAL A 119 -5.86 -11.91 8.38
C VAL A 119 -5.71 -10.79 9.41
N ARG A 120 -4.60 -10.03 9.34
CA ARG A 120 -4.32 -8.92 10.27
C ARG A 120 -4.76 -7.59 9.69
N ILE A 121 -5.48 -6.78 10.46
CA ILE A 121 -5.81 -5.39 10.10
C ILE A 121 -4.79 -4.44 10.74
N VAL A 122 -4.21 -3.54 9.95
CA VAL A 122 -3.27 -2.51 10.40
C VAL A 122 -3.76 -1.14 9.96
N TRP A 123 -3.92 -0.22 10.90
CA TRP A 123 -4.23 1.18 10.59
C TRP A 123 -2.95 1.96 10.35
N SER A 124 -2.90 2.67 9.23
CA SER A 124 -1.72 3.41 8.77
C SER A 124 -1.96 4.91 8.79
N THR A 125 -1.09 5.64 9.49
CA THR A 125 -1.09 7.11 9.53
C THR A 125 -0.34 7.72 8.34
N THR A 126 0.51 6.92 7.69
CA THR A 126 1.39 7.35 6.59
C THR A 126 0.79 7.06 5.21
N LEU A 127 -0.19 6.14 5.12
CA LEU A 127 -0.92 5.86 3.90
C LEU A 127 -1.81 7.05 3.51
N ARG A 128 -1.46 7.75 2.43
CA ARG A 128 -2.13 8.99 1.97
C ARG A 128 -2.68 8.94 0.56
N SER A 129 -2.11 8.11 -0.32
CA SER A 129 -2.50 8.03 -1.74
C SER A 129 -3.54 6.95 -2.01
N THR A 130 -3.63 5.93 -1.17
CA THR A 130 -4.57 4.82 -1.32
C THR A 130 -5.38 4.64 -0.04
N VAL A 131 -6.58 4.07 -0.17
CA VAL A 131 -7.49 3.86 0.96
C VAL A 131 -7.13 2.59 1.74
N GLY A 132 -6.73 1.54 1.03
CA GLY A 132 -6.27 0.28 1.59
C GLY A 132 -5.09 -0.30 0.81
N ARG A 133 -4.44 -1.32 1.38
CA ARG A 133 -3.46 -2.20 0.73
C ARG A 133 -3.49 -3.61 1.33
N ALA A 134 -3.59 -4.61 0.46
CA ALA A 134 -3.34 -6.00 0.80
C ALA A 134 -1.85 -6.36 0.75
N LYS A 135 -1.38 -7.14 1.72
CA LYS A 135 -0.01 -7.65 1.81
C LYS A 135 -0.02 -9.13 2.14
N LEU A 136 0.71 -9.91 1.35
CA LEU A 136 1.00 -11.32 1.61
C LEU A 136 2.50 -11.49 1.81
N ARG A 137 2.89 -12.14 2.91
CA ARG A 137 4.26 -12.62 3.14
C ARG A 137 4.21 -14.11 3.45
N ARG A 138 5.10 -14.87 2.83
CA ARG A 138 5.30 -16.30 3.09
C ARG A 138 6.60 -16.50 3.84
N ALA A 139 6.64 -17.39 4.82
CA ALA A 139 7.88 -17.79 5.48
C ALA A 139 7.83 -19.28 5.84
N PRO A 140 8.97 -19.98 5.90
CA PRO A 140 9.01 -21.35 6.39
C PRO A 140 8.47 -21.44 7.83
N SER A 141 7.58 -22.40 8.08
CA SER A 141 7.25 -22.91 9.41
C SER A 141 8.57 -23.30 10.09
N ARG A 142 8.74 -23.02 11.38
CA ARG A 142 10.03 -22.84 12.11
C ARG A 142 10.94 -24.09 12.23
N ILE A 143 11.07 -24.92 11.20
CA ILE A 143 11.90 -26.13 11.20
C ILE A 143 13.35 -25.83 10.81
N SER A 144 13.67 -24.68 10.20
CA SER A 144 15.07 -24.34 9.92
C SER A 144 15.33 -22.84 9.99
N ARG A 145 16.40 -22.44 10.71
CA ARG A 145 16.92 -21.06 10.77
C ARG A 145 17.65 -20.64 9.49
N VAL A 146 17.66 -21.51 8.48
CA VAL A 146 18.26 -21.25 7.18
C VAL A 146 17.17 -20.71 6.23
N PRO A 147 17.40 -19.62 5.49
CA PRO A 147 16.47 -19.16 4.46
C PRO A 147 16.46 -20.19 3.32
N ILE A 148 15.45 -21.07 3.31
CA ILE A 148 15.23 -22.04 2.25
C ILE A 148 14.40 -21.38 1.14
N LYS A 149 14.82 -21.52 -0.13
CA LYS A 149 14.07 -21.04 -1.30
C LYS A 149 12.80 -21.88 -1.52
N ARG A 150 11.78 -21.33 -2.18
CA ARG A 150 10.44 -21.95 -2.40
C ARG A 150 10.53 -23.41 -2.86
N GLU A 151 11.28 -23.65 -3.93
CA GLU A 151 11.44 -24.97 -4.55
C GLU A 151 12.08 -26.00 -3.62
N GLU A 152 12.94 -25.54 -2.71
CA GLU A 152 13.69 -26.38 -1.78
C GLU A 152 12.87 -26.65 -0.51
N ALA A 153 12.05 -25.68 -0.08
CA ALA A 153 11.10 -25.87 1.03
C ALA A 153 10.00 -26.87 0.67
N GLU A 154 9.45 -26.76 -0.55
CA GLU A 154 8.46 -27.69 -1.08
C GLU A 154 9.05 -29.11 -1.24
N ARG A 155 10.29 -29.22 -1.74
CA ARG A 155 10.99 -30.50 -1.88
C ARG A 155 11.38 -31.14 -0.53
N ALA A 156 11.63 -30.33 0.48
CA ALA A 156 11.99 -30.77 1.84
C ALA A 156 10.78 -31.04 2.74
N GLY A 157 9.54 -30.88 2.24
CA GLY A 157 8.32 -31.07 3.04
C GLY A 157 8.16 -30.04 4.16
N VAL A 158 8.77 -28.86 4.03
CA VAL A 158 8.68 -27.79 5.03
C VAL A 158 7.37 -27.04 4.84
N GLU A 159 6.55 -27.03 5.89
CA GLU A 159 5.29 -26.28 5.92
C GLU A 159 5.56 -24.77 5.73
N ILE A 160 4.75 -24.09 4.90
CA ILE A 160 4.87 -22.64 4.65
C ILE A 160 3.80 -21.91 5.45
N ALA A 161 4.22 -20.95 6.27
CA ALA A 161 3.35 -20.06 7.01
C ALA A 161 3.00 -18.81 6.19
N TYR A 162 1.70 -18.50 6.08
CA TYR A 162 1.17 -17.35 5.35
C TYR A 162 0.81 -16.22 6.30
N PHE A 163 1.40 -15.04 6.11
CA PHE A 163 1.10 -13.84 6.86
C PHE A 163 0.33 -12.87 5.97
N LEU A 164 -0.98 -12.77 6.19
CA LEU A 164 -1.86 -11.87 5.47
C LEU A 164 -2.08 -10.59 6.28
N THR A 165 -2.04 -9.45 5.61
CA THR A 165 -2.27 -8.15 6.24
C THR A 165 -3.07 -7.24 5.32
N ILE A 166 -4.12 -6.62 5.86
CA ILE A 166 -4.84 -5.50 5.25
C ILE A 166 -4.41 -4.23 5.97
N GLU A 167 -3.77 -3.32 5.25
CA GLU A 167 -3.41 -2.00 5.74
C GLU A 167 -4.46 -0.98 5.30
N LEU A 168 -5.03 -0.22 6.24
CA LEU A 168 -6.07 0.78 5.98
C LEU A 168 -5.58 2.18 6.34
N ALA A 169 -5.86 3.16 5.48
CA ALA A 169 -5.46 4.55 5.69
C ALA A 169 -6.33 5.22 6.75
N GLU A 170 -5.78 5.46 7.93
CA GLU A 170 -6.51 6.01 9.08
C GLU A 170 -7.11 7.39 8.81
N ARG A 171 -6.44 8.21 7.99
CA ARG A 171 -6.91 9.57 7.71
C ARG A 171 -8.04 9.62 6.69
N ILE A 172 -8.14 8.59 5.86
CA ILE A 172 -9.04 8.57 4.72
C ILE A 172 -10.28 7.75 5.06
N VAL A 173 -10.14 6.58 5.69
CA VAL A 173 -11.27 5.74 6.11
C VAL A 173 -11.87 6.35 7.38
N ASP A 174 -12.99 7.06 7.23
CA ASP A 174 -13.63 7.83 8.32
C ASP A 174 -15.13 7.52 8.51
N SER A 175 -15.68 6.57 7.74
CA SER A 175 -17.04 6.05 7.90
C SER A 175 -17.08 4.53 7.78
N GLU A 176 -18.17 3.94 8.25
CA GLU A 176 -18.40 2.50 8.25
C GLU A 176 -18.56 1.95 6.83
N ASP A 177 -19.38 2.59 5.99
CA ASP A 177 -19.58 2.17 4.59
C ASP A 177 -18.25 2.14 3.82
N ARG A 178 -17.42 3.17 4.02
CA ARG A 178 -16.12 3.28 3.39
C ARG A 178 -15.14 2.23 3.89
N LEU A 179 -15.21 1.90 5.19
CA LEU A 179 -14.45 0.82 5.79
C LEU A 179 -14.83 -0.53 5.19
N VAL A 180 -16.12 -0.88 5.17
CA VAL A 180 -16.61 -2.16 4.65
C VAL A 180 -16.23 -2.34 3.18
N SER A 181 -16.49 -1.33 2.35
CA SER A 181 -16.15 -1.38 0.92
C SER A 181 -14.65 -1.55 0.68
N THR A 182 -13.82 -0.78 1.40
CA THR A 182 -12.35 -0.89 1.28
C THR A 182 -11.88 -2.26 1.76
N LEU A 183 -12.38 -2.74 2.90
CA LEU A 183 -11.98 -4.01 3.50
C LEU A 183 -12.29 -5.19 2.56
N ALA A 184 -13.47 -5.20 1.94
CA ALA A 184 -13.85 -6.21 0.96
C ALA A 184 -12.94 -6.18 -0.28
N HIS A 185 -12.62 -4.99 -0.80
CA HIS A 185 -11.68 -4.83 -1.91
C HIS A 185 -10.30 -5.40 -1.59
N GLU A 186 -9.75 -5.06 -0.41
CA GLU A 186 -8.45 -5.58 0.01
C GLU A 186 -8.48 -7.08 0.30
N PHE A 187 -9.58 -7.60 0.85
CA PHE A 187 -9.74 -9.04 1.07
C PHE A 187 -9.75 -9.81 -0.26
N CYS A 188 -10.42 -9.28 -1.28
CA CYS A 188 -10.41 -9.85 -2.62
C CYS A 188 -8.97 -9.92 -3.20
N HIS A 189 -8.16 -8.87 -3.00
CA HIS A 189 -6.75 -8.91 -3.37
C HIS A 189 -5.99 -10.02 -2.65
N LEU A 190 -6.20 -10.22 -1.35
CA LEU A 190 -5.58 -11.31 -0.60
C LEU A 190 -5.96 -12.68 -1.16
N ALA A 191 -7.23 -12.90 -1.51
CA ALA A 191 -7.69 -14.14 -2.11
C ALA A 191 -7.03 -14.40 -3.47
N ASN A 192 -6.97 -13.38 -4.33
CA ASN A 192 -6.27 -13.48 -5.61
C ASN A 192 -4.77 -13.78 -5.44
N PHE A 193 -4.11 -13.20 -4.42
CA PHE A 193 -2.70 -13.50 -4.15
C PHE A 193 -2.47 -14.97 -3.76
N LEU A 194 -3.47 -15.66 -3.22
CA LEU A 194 -3.35 -17.07 -2.84
C LEU A 194 -3.70 -18.01 -3.99
N ILE A 195 -4.71 -17.68 -4.78
CA ILE A 195 -5.22 -18.55 -5.85
C ILE A 195 -4.38 -18.44 -7.13
N SER A 196 -3.95 -17.23 -7.52
CA SER A 196 -3.30 -16.99 -8.82
C SER A 196 -1.78 -17.18 -8.79
N ASN A 197 -1.26 -18.17 -8.04
CA ASN A 197 0.17 -18.35 -7.76
C ASN A 197 0.78 -19.66 -8.27
#